data_AF-A0A3B0UE99-F1
#
_entry.id   AF-A0A3B0UE99-F1
#
_cell.length_a   1.000
_cell.length_b   1.000
_cell.length_c   1.000
_cell.angle_alpha   90.00
_cell.angle_beta   90.00
_cell.angle_gamma   90.00
#
_symmetry.space_group_name_H-M   'P 1'
#
loop_
_entity.id
_entity.type
_entity.pdbx_description
1 polymer ?
#
loop_
_entity_poly.entity_id
_entity_poly.type
_entity_poly.pdbx_seq_one_letter_code
_entity_poly.pdbx_strand_id
1 'polypeptide(L)' 'MSKSVANQVAAYLLEIKAIKLSVKKPFTWASGWKSPIY' A
#
# COMPACT_ATOMS: atom_id res chain seq x y z
N MET A 1 7.40 -21.18 -9.97
CA MET A 1 7.21 -20.33 -8.76
C MET A 1 5.72 -20.03 -8.64
N SER A 2 4.99 -20.62 -7.69
CA SER A 2 3.57 -20.30 -7.52
C SER A 2 3.45 -18.89 -6.91
N LYS A 3 2.74 -17.98 -7.58
CA LYS A 3 2.32 -16.74 -6.93
C LYS A 3 1.42 -17.14 -5.77
N SER A 4 1.82 -16.81 -4.55
CA SER A 4 0.96 -17.02 -3.38
C SER A 4 -0.30 -16.18 -3.51
N VAL A 5 -1.39 -16.60 -2.85
CA VAL A 5 -2.63 -15.82 -2.78
C VAL A 5 -2.35 -14.40 -2.26
N ALA A 6 -1.43 -14.25 -1.30
CA ALA A 6 -1.00 -12.95 -0.80
C ALA A 6 -0.44 -12.04 -1.90
N ASN A 7 0.38 -12.57 -2.81
CA ASN A 7 0.94 -11.81 -3.92
C ASN A 7 -0.14 -11.39 -4.94
N GLN A 8 -1.15 -12.23 -5.17
CA GLN A 8 -2.26 -11.90 -6.06
C GLN A 8 -3.14 -10.79 -5.47
N VAL A 9 -3.49 -10.91 -4.18
CA VAL A 9 -4.26 -9.88 -3.47
C VAL A 9 -3.50 -8.55 -3.45
N ALA A 10 -2.20 -8.58 -3.12
CA ALA A 10 -1.38 -7.37 -3.15
C ALA A 10 -1.36 -6.71 -4.54
N ALA A 11 -1.27 -7.50 -5.62
CA ALA A 11 -1.30 -6.99 -6.98
C ALA A 11 -2.64 -6.30 -7.30
N TYR A 12 -3.78 -6.92 -6.96
CA TYR A 12 -5.09 -6.33 -7.22
C TYR A 12 -5.32 -5.04 -6.42
N LEU A 13 -4.90 -4.98 -5.16
CA LEU A 13 -5.04 -3.78 -4.32
C LEU A 13 -4.23 -2.60 -4.86
N LEU A 14 -3.04 -2.87 -5.42
CA LEU A 14 -2.22 -1.86 -6.08
C LEU A 14 -2.84 -1.42 -7.41
N GLU A 15 -3.37 -2.36 -8.20
CA GLU A 15 -3.98 -2.08 -9.51
C GLU A 15 -5.18 -1.14 -9.39
N ILE A 16 -6.10 -1.41 -8.45
CA ILE A 16 -7.28 -0.56 -8.22
C ILE A 16 -6.97 0.68 -7.37
N LYS A 17 -5.69 0.88 -6.98
CA LYS A 17 -5.22 1.98 -6.13
C LYS A 17 -5.91 2.05 -4.76
N ALA A 18 -6.34 0.90 -4.23
CA ALA A 18 -6.85 0.77 -2.86
C ALA A 18 -5.73 0.98 -1.83
N ILE A 19 -4.48 0.67 -2.21
CA ILE A 19 -3.26 0.96 -1.44
C ILE A 19 -2.39 1.95 -2.22
N LYS A 20 -1.84 2.96 -1.54
CA LYS A 20 -0.85 3.88 -2.10
C LYS A 20 0.44 3.85 -1.29
N LEU A 21 1.56 3.73 -1.99
CA LEU A 21 2.90 3.76 -1.39
C LEU A 21 3.62 5.05 -1.77
N SER A 22 4.09 5.80 -0.78
CA SER A 22 4.82 7.05 -0.97
C SER A 22 5.89 7.23 0.12
N VAL A 23 7.05 6.59 -0.10
CA VAL A 23 8.17 6.63 0.86
C VAL A 23 8.80 8.03 0.94
N LYS A 24 8.98 8.70 -0.20
CA LYS A 24 9.62 10.04 -0.26
C LYS A 24 8.71 11.15 0.27
N LYS A 25 7.39 10.98 0.18
CA LYS A 25 6.39 11.95 0.65
C LYS A 25 5.30 11.21 1.44
N PRO A 26 5.57 10.85 2.71
CA PRO A 26 4.65 10.06 3.52
C PRO A 26 3.30 10.75 3.73
N PHE A 27 2.26 9.96 3.96
CA PHE A 27 0.92 10.45 4.30
C PHE A 27 0.82 10.73 5.79
N THR A 28 0.09 11.78 6.17
CA THR A 28 -0.19 12.11 7.58
C THR A 28 -1.56 11.54 7.97
N TRP A 29 -1.57 10.65 8.95
CA TRP A 29 -2.79 10.08 9.52
C TRP A 29 -3.44 11.06 10.50
N ALA A 30 -4.69 10.82 10.89
CA ALA A 30 -5.43 11.71 11.78
C ALA A 30 -4.74 11.93 13.15
N SER A 31 -3.95 10.95 13.61
CA SER A 31 -3.12 11.07 14.82
C SER A 31 -1.85 11.91 14.64
N GLY A 32 -1.58 12.41 13.43
CA GLY A 32 -0.33 13.05 13.06
C GLY A 32 0.78 12.08 12.63
N TRP A 33 0.55 10.76 12.69
CA TRP A 33 1.52 9.76 12.28
C TRP A 33 1.84 9.87 10.78
N LYS A 34 3.14 9.90 10.43
CA LYS A 34 3.61 9.87 9.03
C LYS A 34 3.85 8.44 8.58
N SER A 35 2.98 7.91 7.71
CA SER A 35 3.07 6.55 7.17
C SER A 35 3.41 6.58 5.68
N PRO A 36 4.32 5.72 5.20
CA PRO A 36 4.62 5.59 3.78
C PRO A 36 3.52 4.83 3.01
N ILE A 37 2.52 4.28 3.71
CA ILE A 37 1.38 3.56 3.14
C ILE A 37 0.08 4.24 3.57
N TYR A 38 -0.81 4.41 2.59
CA TYR A 38 -2.19 4.84 2.77
C TYR A 38 -3.10 3.76 2.18
#